data_AF-A0A2V6TF85-F1
#
_entry.id   AF-A0A2V6TF85-F1
#
_cell.length_a   1.000
_cell.length_b   1.000
_cell.length_c   1.000
_cell.angle_alpha   90.00
_cell.angle_beta   90.00
_cell.angle_gamma   90.00
#
_symmetry.space_group_name_H-M   'P 1'
#
loop_
_entity.id
_entity.type
_entity.pdbx_description
1 polymer ?
#
loop_
_entity_poly.entity_id
_entity_poly.type
_entity_poly.pdbx_seq_one_letter_code
_entity_poly.pdbx_strand_id
1 'polypeptide(L)'
;DEDVNIYDPREVFWAISTRLNPERDVIVIPHERIHPLDISAPNVDRSEVTVMRVGGKMAIDATKPPLWRKKEREEFTRIKPKGADDPALQALLARLASLA
;
A
#
# COMPACT_ATOMS: atom_id res chain seq x y z
N ASP A 1 -3.40 -5.76 -5.22
CA ASP A 1 -4.07 -7.05 -5.46
C ASP A 1 -4.92 -7.43 -4.25
N GLU A 2 -5.86 -8.34 -4.44
CA GLU A 2 -6.84 -8.83 -3.46
C GLU A 2 -6.23 -9.52 -2.23
N ASP A 3 -4.95 -9.85 -2.27
CA ASP A 3 -4.20 -10.49 -1.18
C ASP A 3 -3.59 -9.50 -0.18
N VAL A 4 -3.77 -8.20 -0.38
CA VAL A 4 -3.25 -7.13 0.50
C VAL A 4 -4.41 -6.46 1.22
N ASN A 5 -4.40 -6.49 2.56
CA ASN A 5 -5.36 -5.73 3.35
C ASN A 5 -4.99 -4.24 3.37
N ILE A 6 -5.75 -3.41 2.64
CA ILE A 6 -5.52 -1.96 2.56
C ILE A 6 -5.77 -1.20 3.88
N TYR A 7 -6.45 -1.82 4.84
CA TYR A 7 -6.69 -1.24 6.16
C TYR A 7 -5.59 -1.56 7.18
N ASP A 8 -4.64 -2.45 6.85
CA ASP A 8 -3.44 -2.69 7.65
C ASP A 8 -2.23 -2.00 7.01
N PRO A 9 -1.67 -0.94 7.61
CA PRO A 9 -0.54 -0.24 7.00
C PRO A 9 0.68 -1.14 6.79
N ARG A 10 0.87 -2.18 7.62
CA ARG A 10 1.99 -3.13 7.49
C ARG A 10 1.88 -3.93 6.20
N GLU A 11 0.67 -4.30 5.81
CA GLU A 11 0.37 -5.02 4.57
C GLU A 11 0.61 -4.14 3.34
N VAL A 12 0.26 -2.85 3.42
CA VAL A 12 0.54 -1.88 2.36
C VAL A 12 2.04 -1.67 2.20
N PHE A 13 2.78 -1.44 3.30
CA PHE A 13 4.23 -1.29 3.24
C PHE A 13 4.95 -2.56 2.77
N TRP A 14 4.43 -3.75 3.12
CA TRP A 14 4.94 -5.02 2.59
C TRP A 14 4.80 -5.09 1.06
N ALA A 15 3.64 -4.72 0.52
CA ALA A 15 3.41 -4.72 -0.92
C ALA A 15 4.37 -3.75 -1.62
N ILE A 16 4.53 -2.52 -1.11
CA ILE A 16 5.48 -1.53 -1.61
C ILE A 16 6.91 -2.08 -1.56
N SER A 17 7.32 -2.70 -0.45
CA SER A 17 8.72 -3.14 -0.28
C SER A 17 9.11 -4.35 -1.13
N THR A 18 8.14 -5.17 -1.56
CA THR A 18 8.42 -6.46 -2.20
C THR A 18 7.95 -6.54 -3.65
N ARG A 19 7.10 -5.62 -4.10
CA ARG A 19 6.50 -5.63 -5.46
C ARG A 19 6.87 -4.40 -6.28
N LEU A 20 7.47 -3.38 -5.67
CA LEU A 20 7.82 -2.13 -6.35
C LEU A 20 9.26 -2.15 -6.85
N ASN A 21 9.46 -1.80 -8.11
CA ASN A 21 10.71 -1.24 -8.60
C ASN A 21 10.54 0.27 -8.84
N PRO A 22 11.15 1.15 -8.03
CA PRO A 22 10.93 2.59 -8.11
C PRO A 22 11.38 3.23 -9.43
N GLU A 23 12.22 2.57 -10.23
CA GLU A 23 12.63 3.05 -11.55
C GLU A 23 11.46 3.08 -12.55
N ARG A 24 10.50 2.17 -12.41
CA ARG A 24 9.44 1.91 -13.41
C ARG A 24 8.02 2.01 -12.87
N ASP A 25 7.84 1.76 -11.58
CA ASP A 25 6.52 1.58 -10.96
C ASP A 25 6.09 2.83 -10.15
N VAL A 26 6.85 3.92 -10.25
CA VAL A 26 6.53 5.20 -9.61
C VAL A 26 6.32 6.27 -10.68
N ILE A 27 5.18 6.94 -10.62
CA ILE A 27 4.86 8.08 -11.49
C ILE A 27 4.78 9.32 -10.60
N VAL A 28 5.54 10.36 -10.97
CA VAL A 28 5.46 11.68 -10.35
C VAL A 28 4.87 12.67 -11.34
N ILE A 29 3.79 13.33 -10.95
CA ILE A 29 3.12 14.37 -11.73
C ILE A 29 3.38 15.71 -11.03
N PRO A 30 4.29 16.55 -11.54
CA PRO A 30 4.61 17.84 -10.93
C PRO A 30 3.58 18.91 -11.28
N HIS A 31 3.58 20.01 -10.51
CA HIS A 31 2.77 21.21 -10.76
C HIS A 31 1.24 21.00 -10.74
N GLU A 32 0.79 20.10 -9.89
CA GLU A 32 -0.61 19.77 -9.70
C GLU A 32 -1.24 20.57 -8.57
N ARG A 33 -2.54 20.84 -8.67
CA ARG A 33 -3.31 21.40 -7.55
C ARG A 33 -3.35 20.37 -6.41
N ILE A 34 -2.95 20.81 -5.21
CA ILE A 34 -2.97 20.02 -3.96
C ILE A 34 -4.02 20.60 -3.01
N HIS A 35 -4.31 19.87 -1.92
CA HIS A 35 -5.19 20.33 -0.87
C HIS A 35 -4.64 21.62 -0.20
N PRO A 36 -5.45 22.68 -0.02
CA PRO A 36 -5.04 23.96 0.60
C PRO A 36 -4.40 23.84 1.99
N LEU A 37 -4.76 22.79 2.75
CA LEU A 37 -4.22 22.54 4.10
C LEU A 37 -2.92 21.73 4.13
N ASP A 38 -2.44 21.22 3.00
CA ASP A 38 -1.17 20.50 2.95
C ASP A 38 0.01 21.47 2.99
N ILE A 39 0.64 21.61 4.16
CA ILE A 39 1.76 22.52 4.36
C ILE A 39 3.03 22.15 3.60
N SER A 40 3.12 20.91 3.08
CA SER A 40 4.28 20.46 2.29
C SER A 40 4.30 21.07 0.88
N ALA A 41 3.13 21.42 0.33
CA ALA A 41 3.02 22.09 -0.95
C ALA A 41 3.15 23.62 -0.77
N PRO A 42 3.96 24.33 -1.57
CA PRO A 42 4.08 25.78 -1.48
C PRO A 42 2.75 26.48 -1.76
N ASN A 43 2.52 27.60 -1.06
CA ASN A 43 1.44 28.52 -1.38
C ASN A 43 1.75 29.22 -2.70
N VAL A 44 0.73 29.34 -3.56
CA VAL A 44 0.83 30.13 -4.80
C VAL A 44 0.81 31.62 -4.48
N ASP A 45 -0.12 32.04 -3.63
CA ASP A 45 -0.22 33.39 -3.09
C ASP A 45 -0.70 33.33 -1.62
N ARG A 46 0.02 34.04 -0.73
CA ARG A 46 -0.31 34.09 0.70
C ARG A 46 -1.37 35.14 1.04
N SER A 47 -1.69 36.03 0.11
CA SER A 47 -2.72 37.06 0.26
C SER A 47 -4.12 36.56 -0.11
N GLU A 48 -4.23 35.44 -0.82
CA GLU A 48 -5.51 34.83 -1.21
C GLU A 48 -6.22 34.13 -0.05
N VAL A 49 -7.55 34.33 0.03
CA VAL A 49 -8.42 33.71 1.05
C VAL A 49 -8.54 32.20 0.88
N THR A 50 -8.41 31.69 -0.35
CA THR A 50 -8.61 30.27 -0.70
C THR A 50 -7.37 29.40 -0.47
N VAL A 51 -6.24 29.98 -0.06
CA VAL A 51 -4.96 29.31 0.29
C VAL A 51 -4.58 28.23 -0.73
N MET A 52 -4.54 28.60 -2.01
CA MET A 52 -4.27 27.67 -3.10
C MET A 52 -2.81 27.19 -3.06
N ARG A 53 -2.62 25.87 -3.20
CA ARG A 53 -1.30 25.22 -3.18
C ARG A 53 -1.07 24.36 -4.41
N VAL A 54 0.16 24.39 -4.91
CA VAL A 54 0.61 23.63 -6.07
C VAL A 54 1.81 22.78 -5.66
N GLY A 55 1.79 21.50 -5.97
CA GLY A 55 2.81 20.53 -5.58
C GLY A 55 2.88 19.35 -6.55
N GLY A 56 3.43 18.24 -6.08
CA GLY A 56 3.50 16.99 -6.85
C GLY A 56 2.48 15.96 -6.37
N LYS A 57 1.93 15.18 -7.30
CA LYS A 57 1.23 13.93 -6.99
C LYS A 57 2.14 12.76 -7.32
N MET A 58 2.05 11.69 -6.53
CA MET A 58 2.79 10.46 -6.78
C MET A 58 1.82 9.28 -6.84
N ALA A 59 1.98 8.43 -7.84
CA ALA A 59 1.34 7.12 -7.91
C ALA A 59 2.41 6.03 -7.78
N ILE A 60 2.09 4.99 -7.01
CA ILE A 60 2.97 3.86 -6.72
C ILE A 60 2.21 2.60 -7.13
N ASP A 61 2.72 1.87 -8.13
CA ASP A 61 2.18 0.58 -8.55
C ASP A 61 2.86 -0.54 -7.75
N ALA A 62 2.19 -0.99 -6.69
CA ALA A 62 2.62 -2.13 -5.87
C ALA A 62 1.86 -3.42 -6.23
N THR A 63 1.39 -3.54 -7.49
CA THR A 63 0.64 -4.71 -7.94
C THR A 63 1.54 -5.83 -8.46
N LYS A 64 1.02 -7.06 -8.47
CA LYS A 64 1.67 -8.19 -9.16
C LYS A 64 1.59 -7.99 -10.69
N PRO A 65 2.48 -8.61 -11.49
CA PRO A 65 2.41 -8.57 -12.96
C PRO A 65 1.01 -8.92 -13.51
N PRO A 66 0.60 -8.49 -14.71
CA PRO A 66 -0.77 -8.69 -15.19
C PRO A 66 -1.25 -10.15 -15.21
N LEU A 67 -2.58 -10.36 -15.12
CA LEU A 67 -3.22 -11.69 -14.94
C LEU A 67 -2.82 -12.76 -15.96
N TRP A 68 -2.44 -12.39 -17.18
CA TRP A 68 -2.00 -13.34 -18.21
C TRP A 68 -0.58 -13.89 -17.98
N ARG A 69 0.25 -13.24 -17.17
CA ARG A 69 1.61 -13.69 -16.84
C ARG A 69 1.63 -14.54 -15.57
N LYS A 70 0.93 -15.67 -15.61
CA LYS A 70 0.70 -16.52 -14.42
C LYS A 70 1.98 -16.92 -13.69
N LYS A 71 3.01 -17.36 -14.42
CA LYS A 71 4.31 -17.77 -13.85
C LYS A 71 4.99 -16.63 -13.08
N GLU A 72 5.06 -15.44 -13.69
CA GLU A 72 5.63 -14.25 -13.04
C GLU A 72 4.82 -13.86 -11.80
N ARG A 73 3.48 -13.98 -11.84
CA ARG A 73 2.63 -13.70 -10.66
C ARG A 73 2.84 -14.69 -9.52
N GLU A 74 3.09 -15.96 -9.83
CA GLU A 74 3.29 -17.02 -8.84
C GLU A 74 4.56 -16.78 -7.99
N GLU A 75 5.58 -16.13 -8.54
CA GLU A 75 6.80 -15.74 -7.81
C GLU A 75 6.53 -14.76 -6.66
N PHE A 76 5.43 -14.00 -6.72
CA PHE A 76 5.00 -13.07 -5.67
C PHE A 76 4.04 -13.70 -4.66
N THR A 77 3.85 -15.02 -4.70
CA THR A 77 3.01 -15.74 -3.74
C THR A 77 3.62 -15.62 -2.35
N ARG A 78 2.79 -15.23 -1.38
CA ARG A 78 3.22 -15.12 0.01
C ARG A 78 3.64 -16.48 0.56
N ILE A 79 4.83 -16.53 1.12
CA ILE A 79 5.25 -17.69 1.91
C ILE A 79 4.50 -17.64 3.23
N LYS A 80 3.80 -18.73 3.54
CA LYS A 80 3.17 -18.94 4.83
C LYS A 80 3.86 -20.10 5.55
N PRO A 81 4.07 -20.01 6.88
CA PRO A 81 4.55 -21.15 7.63
C PRO A 81 3.57 -22.31 7.52
N LYS A 82 4.09 -23.53 7.70
CA LYS A 82 3.25 -24.73 7.70
C LYS A 82 2.19 -24.63 8.80
N GLY A 83 0.94 -24.88 8.46
CA GLY A 83 -0.19 -24.76 9.39
C GLY A 83 -0.68 -23.32 9.61
N ALA A 84 -0.19 -22.34 8.83
CA ALA A 84 -0.86 -21.05 8.76
C ALA A 84 -2.33 -21.26 8.34
N ASP A 85 -3.24 -20.60 9.04
CA ASP A 85 -4.69 -20.72 8.85
C ASP A 85 -5.27 -22.12 9.13
N ASP A 86 -4.52 -23.00 9.82
CA ASP A 86 -5.02 -24.33 10.24
C ASP A 86 -6.20 -24.17 11.23
N PRO A 87 -7.40 -24.71 10.93
CA PRO A 87 -8.57 -24.58 11.79
C PRO A 87 -8.38 -25.15 13.20
N ALA A 88 -7.61 -26.24 13.34
CA ALA A 88 -7.34 -26.85 14.64
C ALA A 88 -6.40 -25.96 15.47
N LEU A 89 -5.39 -25.35 14.85
CA LEU A 89 -4.54 -24.36 15.52
C LEU A 89 -5.35 -23.15 15.97
N GLN A 90 -6.23 -22.63 15.11
CA GLN A 90 -7.09 -21.50 15.48
C GLN A 90 -8.04 -21.83 16.64
N ALA A 91 -8.64 -23.03 16.62
CA ALA A 91 -9.48 -23.51 17.72
C ALA A 91 -8.69 -23.63 19.04
N LEU A 92 -7.44 -24.11 18.99
CA LEU A 92 -6.56 -24.19 20.15
C LEU A 92 -6.21 -22.81 20.70
N LEU A 93 -5.83 -21.86 19.83
CA LEU A 93 -5.51 -20.49 20.23
C LEU A 93 -6.72 -19.79 20.87
N ALA A 94 -7.91 -19.96 20.30
CA ALA A 94 -9.15 -19.41 20.86
C ALA A 94 -9.47 -19.99 22.24
N ARG A 95 -9.30 -21.32 22.42
CA ARG A 95 -9.47 -21.97 23.73
C ARG A 95 -8.47 -21.44 24.75
N LEU A 96 -7.19 -21.31 24.39
CA LEU A 96 -6.16 -20.76 25.28
C LEU A 96 -6.45 -19.32 25.68
N ALA A 97 -6.89 -18.49 24.74
CA ALA A 97 -7.29 -17.11 25.01
C ALA A 97 -8.50 -17.00 25.96
N SER A 98 -9.41 -17.99 25.94
CA SER A 98 -10.57 -18.02 26.85
C SER A 98 -10.27 -18.48 28.27
N LEU A 99 -9.07 -19.02 28.52
CA LEU A 99 -8.62 -19.48 29.84
C LEU A 99 -7.81 -18.42 30.60
N ALA A 100 -7.48 -17.30 29.94
CA ALA A 100 -6.81 -16.13 30.52
C ALA A 100 -7.84 -15.06 30.90
#